data_AF-A0A925U0A0-F1
#
_entry.id   AF-A0A925U0A0-F1
#
_cell.length_a   1.000
_cell.length_b   1.000
_cell.length_c   1.000
_cell.angle_alpha   90.00
_cell.angle_beta   90.00
_cell.angle_gamma   90.00
#
_symmetry.space_group_name_H-M   'P 1'
#
loop_
_entity.id
_entity.type
_entity.pdbx_description
1 polymer ?
#
loop_
_entity_poly.entity_id
_entity_poly.type
_entity_poly.pdbx_seq_one_letter_code
_entity_poly.pdbx_strand_id
1 'polypeptide(L)' 'MLDTTHTTIAAHQNPLLEPWQQPYGLAPYDRIRPEHFPPAFDEAMGRHTAEIDDIAKQRGHPTFENTITALEKSGELLTR' A
#
# COMPACT_ATOMS: atom_id res chain seq x y z
N MET A 1 -12.42 16.52 25.54
CA MET A 1 -12.87 15.86 24.30
C MET A 1 -11.71 16.01 23.32
N LEU A 2 -10.97 14.93 23.08
CA LEU A 2 -9.72 14.97 22.32
C LEU A 2 -10.05 14.92 20.81
N ASP A 3 -9.52 15.88 20.07
CA ASP A 3 -9.67 16.02 18.62
C ASP A 3 -9.28 14.72 17.90
N THR A 4 -10.27 14.01 17.35
CA THR A 4 -10.08 12.79 16.56
C THR A 4 -9.93 13.11 15.06
N THR A 5 -9.67 14.36 14.70
CA THR A 5 -9.73 14.84 13.31
C THR A 5 -8.40 14.81 12.56
N HIS A 6 -7.27 14.44 13.19
CA HIS A 6 -5.96 14.50 12.53
C HIS A 6 -5.50 13.23 11.81
N THR A 7 -6.15 12.08 12.00
CA THR A 7 -5.66 10.80 11.44
C THR A 7 -6.15 10.50 10.02
N THR A 8 -7.21 11.15 9.52
CA THR A 8 -7.80 10.79 8.20
C THR A 8 -7.26 11.61 7.02
N ILE A 9 -6.63 12.77 7.23
CA ILE A 9 -6.23 13.66 6.11
C ILE A 9 -4.84 13.33 5.54
N ALA A 10 -3.95 12.68 6.31
CA ALA A 10 -2.56 12.45 5.88
C ALA A 10 -2.39 11.40 4.76
N ALA A 11 -3.29 10.42 4.63
CA ALA A 11 -3.16 9.37 3.64
C ALA A 11 -3.42 9.84 2.19
N HIS A 12 -4.24 10.89 2.00
CA HIS A 12 -4.60 11.41 0.68
C HIS A 12 -3.57 12.39 0.06
N GLN A 13 -2.51 12.74 0.80
CA GLN A 13 -1.47 13.67 0.33
C GLN A 13 -0.06 13.08 0.42
N ASN A 14 0.05 11.78 0.72
CA ASN A 14 1.35 11.15 0.88
C ASN A 14 1.92 10.78 -0.50
N PRO A 15 3.02 11.41 -0.98
CA PRO A 15 3.64 11.04 -2.26
C PRO A 15 4.19 9.61 -2.24
N LEU A 16 4.41 9.10 -1.03
CA LEU A 16 4.46 7.70 -0.63
C LEU A 16 3.45 6.86 -1.39
N LEU A 17 2.17 7.18 -1.26
CA LEU A 17 1.03 6.32 -1.59
C LEU A 17 0.43 6.54 -2.98
N GLU A 18 0.87 7.58 -3.69
CA GLU A 18 0.37 7.94 -5.02
C GLU A 18 1.08 7.16 -6.15
N PRO A 19 0.44 6.99 -7.33
CA PRO A 19 1.13 6.53 -8.52
C PRO A 19 2.25 7.48 -8.93
N TRP A 20 3.45 6.95 -9.17
CA TRP A 20 4.59 7.74 -9.62
C TRP A 20 4.52 7.97 -11.13
N GLN A 21 4.47 9.24 -11.53
CA GLN A 21 4.29 9.64 -12.93
C GLN A 21 5.60 10.02 -13.63
N GLN A 22 6.73 10.00 -12.92
CA GLN A 22 8.03 10.35 -13.50
C GLN A 22 8.53 9.25 -14.44
N PRO A 23 9.37 9.58 -15.45
CA PRO A 23 9.91 8.60 -16.38
C PRO A 23 10.53 7.40 -15.67
N TYR A 24 10.32 6.21 -16.21
CA TYR A 24 10.80 4.94 -15.64
C TYR A 24 10.23 4.60 -14.25
N GLY A 25 9.16 5.27 -13.81
CA GLY A 25 8.58 5.05 -12.49
C GLY A 25 9.51 5.56 -11.37
N LEU A 26 10.19 6.68 -11.59
CA LEU A 26 11.00 7.29 -10.54
C LEU A 26 10.13 7.85 -9.42
N ALA A 27 10.60 7.70 -8.18
CA ALA A 27 9.96 8.29 -7.03
C ALA A 27 10.00 9.81 -7.10
N PRO A 28 8.94 10.53 -6.70
CA PRO A 28 8.91 11.99 -6.63
C PRO A 28 9.76 12.50 -5.45
N TYR A 29 11.08 12.36 -5.54
CA TYR A 29 12.04 12.66 -4.46
C TYR A 29 11.98 14.11 -3.98
N ASP A 30 11.54 15.03 -4.84
CA ASP A 30 11.31 16.44 -4.54
C ASP A 30 10.14 16.66 -3.55
N ARG A 31 9.19 15.71 -3.49
CA ARG A 31 8.01 15.76 -2.62
C ARG A 31 8.14 14.89 -1.37
N ILE A 32 9.01 13.87 -1.39
CA ILE A 32 9.15 12.92 -0.29
C ILE A 32 9.90 13.56 0.88
N ARG A 33 9.39 13.35 2.10
CA ARG A 33 10.00 13.80 3.34
C ARG A 33 9.99 12.69 4.39
N PRO A 34 10.86 12.73 5.43
CA PRO A 34 10.91 11.70 6.46
C PRO A 34 9.56 11.42 7.14
N GLU A 35 8.72 12.44 7.31
CA GLU A 35 7.43 12.31 8.01
C GLU A 35 6.39 11.52 7.20
N HIS A 36 6.62 11.33 5.90
CA HIS A 36 5.74 10.55 5.04
C HIS A 36 5.91 9.04 5.22
N PHE A 37 7.06 8.57 5.71
CA PHE A 37 7.35 7.14 5.78
C PHE A 37 6.49 6.39 6.79
N PRO A 38 6.38 6.80 8.08
CA PRO A 38 5.57 6.05 9.04
C PRO A 38 4.11 5.84 8.59
N PRO A 39 3.34 6.88 8.20
CA PRO A 39 1.96 6.67 7.77
C PRO A 39 1.85 5.93 6.42
N ALA A 40 2.85 6.02 5.55
CA ALA A 40 2.86 5.24 4.30
C ALA A 40 3.06 3.75 4.58
N PHE A 41 3.98 3.40 5.48
CA PHE A 41 4.21 2.01 5.87
C PHE A 41 2.99 1.41 6.58
N ASP A 42 2.38 2.14 7.51
CA ASP A 42 1.18 1.66 8.22
C ASP A 42 0.05 1.33 7.23
N GLU A 43 -0.22 2.24 6.28
CA GLU A 43 -1.21 2.02 5.23
C GLU A 43 -0.84 0.86 4.30
N ALA A 44 0.41 0.80 3.84
CA ALA A 44 0.87 -0.23 2.91
C ALA A 44 0.86 -1.63 3.55
N MET A 45 1.26 -1.76 4.82
CA MET A 45 1.16 -3.01 5.57
C MET A 45 -0.30 -3.41 5.81
N GLY A 46 -1.17 -2.46 6.12
CA GLY A 46 -2.60 -2.71 6.29
C GLY A 46 -3.24 -3.25 5.01
N ARG A 47 -2.94 -2.63 3.86
CA ARG A 47 -3.42 -3.08 2.55
C ARG A 47 -2.87 -4.45 2.17
N HIS A 48 -1.57 -4.66 2.33
CA HIS A 48 -0.96 -5.95 2.05
C HIS A 48 -1.58 -7.06 2.90
N THR A 49 -1.80 -6.82 4.20
CA THR A 49 -2.47 -7.80 5.07
C THR A 49 -3.89 -8.12 4.57
N ALA A 50 -4.65 -7.11 4.13
CA ALA A 50 -5.98 -7.31 3.57
C ALA A 50 -5.95 -8.13 2.27
N GLU A 51 -5.00 -7.87 1.38
CA GLU A 51 -4.80 -8.63 0.13
C GLU A 51 -4.48 -10.11 0.41
N ILE A 52 -3.58 -10.38 1.37
CA ILE A 52 -3.24 -11.74 1.79
C ILE A 52 -4.45 -12.45 2.41
N ASP A 53 -5.19 -11.74 3.25
CA ASP A 53 -6.43 -12.26 3.85
C ASP A 53 -7.47 -12.62 2.79
N ASP A 54 -7.63 -11.79 1.76
CA ASP A 54 -8.54 -12.03 0.66
C ASP A 54 -8.13 -13.26 -0.14
N ILE A 55 -6.83 -13.43 -0.43
CA ILE A 55 -6.28 -14.63 -1.07
C ILE A 55 -6.56 -15.87 -0.21
N ALA A 56 -6.27 -15.80 1.09
CA ALA A 56 -6.44 -16.92 2.02
C ALA A 56 -7.90 -17.34 2.20
N LYS A 57 -8.86 -16.41 2.05
CA LYS A 57 -10.30 -16.65 2.24
C LYS A 57 -11.02 -17.06 0.96
N GLN A 58 -10.34 -17.16 -0.18
CA GLN A 58 -10.97 -17.55 -1.45
C GLN A 58 -11.65 -18.92 -1.35
N ARG A 59 -12.91 -18.98 -1.77
CA ARG A 59 -13.69 -20.22 -1.82
C ARG A 59 -13.57 -20.83 -3.21
N GLY A 60 -12.52 -21.61 -3.42
CA GLY A 60 -12.26 -22.35 -4.65
C GLY A 60 -11.09 -23.31 -4.46
N HIS A 61 -10.88 -24.23 -5.41
CA HIS A 61 -9.64 -25.01 -5.41
C HIS A 61 -8.44 -24.07 -5.59
N PRO A 62 -7.35 -24.26 -4.83
CA PRO A 62 -6.14 -23.47 -5.02
C PRO A 62 -5.57 -23.75 -6.41
N THR A 63 -5.24 -22.67 -7.13
CA THR A 63 -4.62 -22.65 -8.45
C THR A 63 -3.36 -21.80 -8.39
N PHE A 64 -2.50 -21.91 -9.39
CA PHE A 64 -1.29 -21.08 -9.44
C PHE A 64 -1.66 -19.60 -9.53
N GLU A 65 -2.71 -19.27 -10.27
CA GLU A 65 -3.18 -17.90 -10.49
C GLU A 65 -3.78 -17.28 -9.23
N ASN A 66 -4.64 -18.04 -8.52
CA ASN A 66 -5.37 -17.51 -7.37
C ASN A 66 -4.54 -17.50 -6.07
N THR A 67 -3.46 -18.29 -6.03
CA THR A 67 -2.56 -18.37 -4.87
C THR A 67 -1.21 -17.72 -5.19
N ILE A 68 -0.38 -18.33 -6.04
CA ILE A 68 1.01 -17.87 -6.25
C ILE A 68 1.05 -16.53 -6.98
N THR A 69 0.35 -16.41 -8.11
CA THR A 69 0.34 -15.16 -8.88
C THR A 69 -0.32 -14.02 -8.10
N ALA A 70 -1.34 -14.33 -7.29
CA ALA A 70 -1.98 -13.34 -6.43
C ALA A 70 -1.03 -12.88 -5.30
N LEU A 71 -0.30 -13.80 -4.67
CA LEU A 71 0.72 -13.47 -3.66
C LEU A 71 1.84 -12.61 -4.25
N GLU A 72 2.38 -12.96 -5.42
CA GLU A 72 3.42 -12.18 -6.11
C GLU A 72 2.97 -10.77 -6.50
N LYS A 73 1.66 -10.56 -6.69
CA LYS A 73 1.08 -9.24 -7.01
C LYS A 73 0.71 -8.42 -5.78
N SER A 74 0.59 -9.06 -4.61
CA SER A 74 0.24 -8.36 -3.37
C SER A 74 1.41 -7.54 -2.84
N GLY A 75 1.11 -6.49 -2.08
CA GLY A 75 2.14 -5.65 -1.45
C GLY A 75 2.82 -4.68 -2.41
N GLU A 76 2.23 -4.36 -3.56
CA GLU A 76 2.76 -3.40 -4.54
C GLU A 76 3.22 -2.08 -3.88
N LEU A 77 2.43 -1.57 -2.91
CA LEU A 77 2.74 -0.34 -2.20
C LEU A 77 3.97 -0.43 -1.27
N LEU A 78 4.39 -1.64 -0.88
CA LEU A 78 5.58 -1.92 -0.07
C LEU A 78 6.85 -2.15 -0.91
N THR A 79 6.70 -2.60 -2.16
CA THR A 79 7.84 -3.01 -3.00
C THR A 79 8.46 -1.88 -3.81
N ARG A 80 7.72 -0.80 -4.06
CA ARG A 80 8.22 0.35 -4.85
C ARG A 80 9.34 1.14 -4.17
#